data_AF-A0A1G9VSB7-F1
#
_entry.id   AF-A0A1G9VSB7-F1
#
_cell.length_a   1.000
_cell.length_b   1.000
_cell.length_c   1.000
_cell.angle_alpha   90.00
_cell.angle_beta   90.00
_cell.angle_gamma   90.00
#
_symmetry.space_group_name_H-M   'P 1'
#
loop_
_entity.id
_entity.type
_entity.pdbx_description
1 polymer ?
#
loop_
_entity_poly.entity_id
_entity_poly.type
_entity_poly.pdbx_seq_one_letter_code
_entity_poly.pdbx_strand_id
1 'polypeptide(L)'
;MADLSRTARVDVLVEGYARLPHVAGTVSLVRDAGRVVVVDPGMVADRELILRPLRELGVAPEDITDVVLSHHHLDHTLNVALFPVVPVHDFQSVIEGDVFTRRAADGVDLTPSVRLLATPGHTPQDVTTLVGTPDDVVALTHLWWTGEGPADDPYSPDRDELRRQRERVLELATLVVPGHGAPFRPSGATPR
;
A
#
# COMPACT_ATOMS: atom_id res chain seq x y z
N MET A 1 1.00 6.04 -19.86
CA MET A 1 2.06 5.79 -18.86
C MET A 1 2.91 4.65 -19.39
N ALA A 2 4.23 4.65 -19.16
CA ALA A 2 5.08 3.51 -19.53
C ALA A 2 4.63 2.26 -18.74
N ASP A 3 4.62 1.10 -19.40
CA ASP A 3 4.27 -0.17 -18.74
C ASP A 3 5.29 -0.50 -17.64
N LEU A 4 4.84 -1.19 -16.59
CA LEU A 4 5.72 -1.64 -15.52
C LEU A 4 6.57 -2.82 -16.01
N SER A 5 7.83 -2.84 -15.58
CA SER A 5 8.58 -4.10 -15.55
C SER A 5 7.88 -5.10 -14.63
N ARG A 6 8.16 -6.40 -14.83
CA ARG A 6 7.45 -7.50 -14.16
C ARG A 6 8.36 -8.42 -13.35
N THR A 7 9.24 -7.81 -12.55
CA THR A 7 10.28 -8.53 -11.78
C THR A 7 10.08 -8.51 -10.29
N ALA A 8 9.15 -7.70 -9.78
CA ALA A 8 8.94 -7.55 -8.35
C ALA A 8 8.29 -8.79 -7.74
N ARG A 9 8.53 -8.98 -6.44
CA ARG A 9 7.80 -9.92 -5.59
C ARG A 9 6.99 -9.15 -4.56
N VAL A 10 5.78 -9.62 -4.29
CA VAL A 10 4.87 -9.05 -3.29
C VAL A 10 4.45 -10.15 -2.32
N ASP A 11 4.49 -9.83 -1.03
CA ASP A 11 3.99 -10.70 0.04
C ASP A 11 3.09 -9.86 0.96
N VAL A 12 1.88 -10.35 1.22
CA VAL A 12 1.02 -9.75 2.25
C VAL A 12 1.41 -10.35 3.59
N LEU A 13 2.03 -9.54 4.44
CA LEU A 13 2.51 -9.96 5.75
C LEU A 13 1.35 -10.08 6.75
N VAL A 14 0.42 -9.13 6.67
CA VAL A 14 -0.77 -9.07 7.53
C VAL A 14 -1.95 -8.66 6.68
N GLU A 15 -2.98 -9.50 6.63
CA GLU A 15 -4.30 -9.08 6.12
C GLU A 15 -4.96 -8.16 7.15
N GLY A 16 -5.29 -6.94 6.72
CA GLY A 16 -5.97 -5.98 7.58
C GLY A 16 -7.40 -6.41 7.91
N TYR A 17 -8.07 -5.62 8.75
CA TYR A 17 -9.47 -5.81 9.08
C TYR A 17 -10.08 -4.54 9.67
N ALA A 18 -11.37 -4.35 9.46
CA ALA A 18 -12.15 -3.28 10.07
C ALA A 18 -13.41 -3.86 10.73
N ARG A 19 -13.31 -4.18 12.03
CA ARG A 19 -14.42 -4.73 12.85
C ARG A 19 -14.40 -4.10 14.24
N LEU A 20 -15.16 -3.04 14.45
CA LEU A 20 -15.10 -2.28 15.70
C LEU A 20 -15.28 -3.19 16.94
N PRO A 21 -14.43 -3.05 17.97
CA PRO A 21 -13.42 -1.99 18.17
C PRO A 21 -12.03 -2.28 17.55
N HIS A 22 -11.87 -3.37 16.80
CA HIS A 22 -10.58 -3.82 16.25
C HIS A 22 -10.40 -3.38 14.80
N VAL A 23 -9.34 -2.62 14.54
CA VAL A 23 -8.94 -2.17 13.20
C VAL A 23 -7.45 -2.41 13.00
N ALA A 24 -7.07 -2.82 11.79
CA ALA A 24 -5.70 -3.01 11.35
C ALA A 24 -5.60 -2.77 9.83
N GLY A 25 -4.60 -2.01 9.40
CA GLY A 25 -4.23 -1.88 7.99
C GLY A 25 -3.56 -3.16 7.47
N THR A 26 -3.72 -3.43 6.18
CA THR A 26 -3.01 -4.50 5.50
C THR A 26 -1.54 -4.11 5.33
N VAL A 27 -0.63 -4.96 5.79
CA VAL A 27 0.83 -4.73 5.70
C VAL A 27 1.41 -5.58 4.59
N SER A 28 2.14 -4.95 3.67
CA SER A 28 2.75 -5.65 2.52
C SER A 28 4.26 -5.44 2.44
N LEU A 29 4.94 -6.44 1.90
CA LEU A 29 6.35 -6.39 1.55
C LEU A 29 6.50 -6.45 0.03
N VAL A 30 7.33 -5.58 -0.52
CA VAL A 30 7.70 -5.57 -1.95
C VAL A 30 9.21 -5.70 -2.08
N ARG A 31 9.68 -6.59 -2.94
CA ARG A 31 11.11 -6.81 -3.21
C ARG A 31 11.38 -6.73 -4.69
N ASP A 32 12.23 -5.78 -5.11
CA ASP A 32 12.59 -5.60 -6.52
C ASP A 32 13.90 -4.83 -6.67
N ALA A 33 14.75 -5.23 -7.62
CA ALA A 33 15.97 -4.51 -8.00
C ALA A 33 16.88 -4.06 -6.82
N GLY A 34 16.94 -4.84 -5.75
CA GLY A 34 17.72 -4.53 -4.54
C GLY A 34 17.01 -3.63 -3.52
N ARG A 35 15.77 -3.19 -3.79
CA ARG A 35 14.89 -2.54 -2.81
C ARG A 35 14.03 -3.56 -2.07
N VAL A 36 13.81 -3.28 -0.79
CA VAL A 36 12.94 -4.03 0.11
C VAL A 36 12.01 -3.02 0.78
N VAL A 37 10.78 -2.93 0.27
CA VAL A 37 9.83 -1.88 0.61
C VAL A 37 8.73 -2.45 1.48
N VAL A 38 8.47 -1.82 2.63
CA VAL A 38 7.27 -2.12 3.43
C VAL A 38 6.20 -1.08 3.12
N VAL A 39 4.98 -1.53 2.86
CA VAL A 39 3.83 -0.67 2.62
C VAL A 39 2.86 -0.79 3.79
N ASP A 40 2.47 0.37 4.34
CA ASP A 40 1.54 0.55 5.45
C ASP A 40 1.84 -0.32 6.68
N PRO A 41 3.00 -0.16 7.36
CA PRO A 41 3.27 -0.84 8.63
C PRO A 41 2.45 -0.22 9.76
N GLY A 42 1.14 -0.46 9.72
CA GLY A 42 0.15 0.18 10.58
C GLY A 42 -0.15 -0.57 11.86
N MET A 43 -1.37 -0.40 12.38
CA MET A 43 -1.82 -1.07 13.59
C MET A 43 -1.95 -2.58 13.37
N VAL A 44 -1.48 -3.34 14.34
CA VAL A 44 -1.64 -4.80 14.42
C VAL A 44 -1.86 -5.18 15.88
N ALA A 45 -2.52 -6.32 16.13
CA ALA A 45 -2.77 -6.79 17.49
C ALA A 45 -1.47 -7.10 18.26
N ASP A 46 -0.43 -7.52 17.54
CA ASP A 46 0.92 -7.75 18.04
C ASP A 46 1.91 -7.43 16.92
N ARG A 47 3.00 -6.72 17.22
CA ARG A 47 4.07 -6.38 16.27
C ARG A 47 4.72 -7.61 15.65
N GLU A 48 4.67 -8.75 16.34
CA GLU A 48 5.14 -10.03 15.82
C GLU A 48 4.36 -10.50 14.60
N LEU A 49 3.14 -10.00 14.35
CA LEU A 49 2.42 -10.25 13.11
C LEU A 49 3.11 -9.64 11.88
N ILE A 50 3.90 -8.58 12.06
CA ILE A 50 4.75 -8.00 10.99
C ILE A 50 6.11 -8.69 10.98
N LEU A 51 6.74 -8.80 12.16
CA LEU A 51 8.14 -9.22 12.26
C LEU A 51 8.36 -10.71 11.96
N ARG A 52 7.42 -11.60 12.32
CA ARG A 52 7.58 -13.03 12.09
C ARG A 52 7.55 -13.39 10.60
N PRO A 53 6.55 -12.95 9.80
CA PRO A 53 6.55 -13.22 8.36
C PRO A 53 7.79 -12.67 7.64
N LEU A 54 8.29 -11.49 8.03
CA LEU A 54 9.55 -10.97 7.50
C LEU A 54 10.72 -11.95 7.71
N ARG A 55 10.89 -12.44 8.95
CA ARG A 55 11.96 -13.42 9.26
C ARG A 55 11.78 -14.73 8.51
N GLU A 56 10.55 -15.21 8.35
CA GLU A 56 10.25 -16.43 7.58
C GLU A 56 10.59 -16.26 6.09
N LEU A 57 10.46 -15.05 5.56
CA LEU A 57 10.90 -14.66 4.21
C LEU A 57 12.40 -14.39 4.11
N GLY A 58 13.15 -14.53 5.22
CA GLY A 58 14.59 -14.26 5.28
C GLY A 58 14.94 -12.77 5.23
N VAL A 59 14.03 -11.89 5.63
CA VAL A 59 14.20 -10.44 5.65
C VAL A 59 14.25 -9.97 7.10
N ALA A 60 15.35 -9.34 7.50
CA ALA A 60 15.45 -8.65 8.78
C ALA A 60 14.84 -7.24 8.67
N PRO A 61 14.33 -6.64 9.76
CA PRO A 61 13.87 -5.24 9.76
C PRO A 61 14.93 -4.26 9.23
N GLU A 62 16.20 -4.54 9.49
CA GLU A 62 17.35 -3.72 9.04
C GLU A 62 17.59 -3.80 7.52
N ASP A 63 17.02 -4.80 6.83
CA ASP A 63 17.13 -4.95 5.38
C ASP A 63 16.11 -4.07 4.63
N ILE A 64 15.12 -3.48 5.34
CA ILE A 64 14.13 -2.60 4.73
C ILE A 64 14.83 -1.34 4.21
N THR A 65 14.58 -0.99 2.95
CA THR A 65 15.22 0.14 2.26
C THR A 65 14.29 1.33 2.12
N ASP A 66 12.97 1.11 2.13
CA ASP A 66 11.97 2.15 1.96
C ASP A 66 10.69 1.76 2.72
N VAL A 67 9.95 2.77 3.17
CA VAL A 67 8.57 2.60 3.66
C VAL A 67 7.65 3.45 2.79
N VAL A 68 6.52 2.90 2.36
CA VAL A 68 5.48 3.66 1.67
C VAL A 68 4.25 3.74 2.55
N LEU A 69 3.72 4.94 2.72
CA LEU A 69 2.46 5.19 3.39
C LEU A 69 1.41 5.51 2.33
N SER A 70 0.37 4.68 2.25
CA SER A 70 -0.78 4.95 1.40
C SER A 70 -1.46 6.24 1.84
N HIS A 71 -1.60 6.48 3.14
CA HIS A 71 -2.12 7.71 3.74
C HIS A 71 -1.80 7.74 5.25
N HIS A 72 -2.24 8.77 5.97
CA HIS A 72 -1.78 9.05 7.33
C HIS A 72 -2.71 8.61 8.47
N HIS A 73 -3.63 7.66 8.25
CA HIS A 73 -4.34 7.07 9.38
C HIS A 73 -3.39 6.18 10.21
N LEU A 74 -3.60 6.15 11.53
CA LEU A 74 -2.68 5.48 12.46
C LEU A 74 -2.64 3.96 12.23
N ASP A 75 -3.75 3.39 11.84
CA ASP A 75 -3.88 1.98 11.48
C ASP A 75 -3.11 1.58 10.22
N HIS A 76 -2.52 2.53 9.49
CA HIS A 76 -1.58 2.32 8.37
C HIS A 76 -0.14 2.76 8.68
N THR A 77 0.09 3.53 9.75
CA THR A 77 1.39 4.19 10.01
C THR A 77 2.04 3.87 11.36
N LEU A 78 1.33 3.26 12.31
CA LEU A 78 1.76 3.18 13.72
C LEU A 78 3.14 2.53 13.95
N ASN A 79 3.54 1.59 13.10
CA ASN A 79 4.74 0.78 13.27
C ASN A 79 5.86 1.11 12.27
N VAL A 80 5.86 2.30 11.64
CA VAL A 80 6.99 2.78 10.81
C VAL A 80 8.32 2.69 11.55
N ALA A 81 8.34 2.99 12.86
CA ALA A 81 9.53 2.95 13.69
C ALA A 81 10.05 1.53 14.03
N LEU A 82 9.45 0.46 13.48
CA LEU A 82 10.05 -0.88 13.53
C LEU A 82 11.27 -1.02 12.61
N PHE A 83 11.42 -0.13 11.65
CA PHE A 83 12.45 -0.19 10.61
C PHE A 83 13.53 0.87 10.85
N PRO A 84 14.72 0.72 10.23
CA PRO A 84 15.78 1.72 10.34
C PRO A 84 15.35 3.09 9.80
N VAL A 85 16.18 4.10 10.02
CA VAL A 85 16.00 5.41 9.40
C VAL A 85 16.25 5.27 7.90
N VAL A 86 15.16 5.16 7.13
CA VAL A 86 15.14 5.00 5.68
C VAL A 86 14.12 5.95 5.07
N PRO A 87 14.15 6.18 3.74
CA PRO A 87 13.13 6.96 3.05
C PRO A 87 11.71 6.46 3.34
N VAL A 88 10.88 7.33 3.90
CA VAL A 88 9.43 7.17 4.05
C VAL A 88 8.75 8.01 2.99
N HIS A 89 8.01 7.36 2.09
CA HIS A 89 7.28 7.99 1.00
C HIS A 89 5.82 8.21 1.38
N ASP A 90 5.35 9.44 1.26
CA ASP A 90 3.92 9.79 1.33
C ASP A 90 3.46 10.48 0.04
N PHE A 91 2.24 10.99 0.04
CA PHE A 91 1.64 11.66 -1.12
C PHE A 91 2.36 12.92 -1.61
N GLN A 92 3.13 13.60 -0.76
CA GLN A 92 3.71 14.91 -1.04
C GLN A 92 5.21 15.01 -0.77
N SER A 93 5.82 13.97 -0.20
CA SER A 93 7.17 14.04 0.32
C SER A 93 7.88 12.70 0.40
N VAL A 94 9.19 12.82 0.59
CA VAL A 94 10.06 11.76 1.11
C VAL A 94 10.71 12.27 2.36
N ILE A 95 10.62 11.49 3.44
CA ILE A 95 11.20 11.82 4.73
C ILE A 95 12.29 10.79 5.03
N GLU A 96 13.50 11.25 5.35
CA GLU A 96 14.60 10.39 5.81
C GLU A 96 15.23 11.03 7.04
N GLY A 97 15.01 10.42 8.20
CA GLY A 97 15.39 11.03 9.48
C GLY A 97 14.61 12.32 9.72
N ASP A 98 15.33 13.44 9.82
CA ASP A 98 14.78 14.79 9.97
C ASP A 98 14.76 15.59 8.64
N VAL A 99 15.13 14.95 7.52
CA VAL A 99 15.13 15.59 6.20
C VAL A 99 13.78 15.40 5.53
N PHE A 100 13.05 16.50 5.34
CA PHE A 100 11.80 16.53 4.58
C PHE A 100 12.06 17.03 3.14
N THR A 101 11.84 16.17 2.15
CA THR A 101 11.96 16.54 0.73
C THR A 101 10.58 16.54 0.08
N ARG A 102 10.13 17.71 -0.41
CA ARG A 102 8.84 17.81 -1.12
C ARG A 102 8.94 17.11 -2.48
N ARG A 103 8.12 16.08 -2.68
CA ARG A 103 8.01 15.31 -3.92
C ARG A 103 6.63 14.66 -3.98
N ALA A 104 5.77 15.10 -4.90
CA ALA A 104 4.47 14.45 -5.10
C ALA A 104 4.64 12.98 -5.51
N ALA A 105 3.77 12.10 -5.02
CA ALA A 105 3.87 10.66 -5.28
C ALA A 105 3.50 10.27 -6.72
N ASP A 106 2.62 11.02 -7.38
CA ASP A 106 2.05 10.59 -8.67
C ASP A 106 3.12 10.38 -9.75
N GLY A 107 3.17 9.16 -10.28
CA GLY A 107 4.10 8.77 -11.34
C GLY A 107 5.54 8.53 -10.89
N VAL A 108 5.81 8.52 -9.58
CA VAL A 108 7.16 8.22 -9.06
C VAL A 108 7.44 6.73 -9.18
N ASP A 109 8.49 6.38 -9.91
CA ASP A 109 9.02 5.02 -9.95
C ASP A 109 10.07 4.84 -8.84
N LEU A 110 9.81 3.95 -7.89
CA LEU A 110 10.83 3.49 -6.92
C LEU A 110 11.81 2.52 -7.59
N THR A 111 11.27 1.68 -8.48
CA THR A 111 11.99 0.85 -9.43
C THR A 111 11.17 0.77 -10.72
N PRO A 112 11.70 0.22 -11.83
CA PRO A 112 10.90 -0.01 -13.04
C PRO A 112 9.65 -0.90 -12.83
N SER A 113 9.60 -1.68 -11.75
CA SER A 113 8.46 -2.55 -11.40
C SER A 113 7.59 -2.00 -10.26
N VAL A 114 7.96 -0.88 -9.63
CA VAL A 114 7.25 -0.32 -8.47
C VAL A 114 7.00 1.17 -8.68
N ARG A 115 5.73 1.55 -8.85
CA ARG A 115 5.30 2.93 -9.09
C ARG A 115 4.29 3.40 -8.06
N LEU A 116 4.42 4.65 -7.61
CA LEU A 116 3.45 5.33 -6.78
C LEU A 116 2.49 6.15 -7.66
N LEU A 117 1.20 6.10 -7.34
CA LEU A 117 0.16 6.90 -7.97
C LEU A 117 -0.58 7.70 -6.90
N ALA A 118 -0.82 8.99 -7.14
CA ALA A 118 -1.77 9.72 -6.32
C ALA A 118 -3.17 9.25 -6.67
N THR A 119 -3.88 8.71 -5.68
CA THR A 119 -5.23 8.15 -5.83
C THR A 119 -6.14 8.67 -4.73
N PRO A 120 -6.36 10.00 -4.62
CA PRO A 120 -7.21 10.57 -3.56
C PRO A 120 -8.60 9.93 -3.60
N GLY A 121 -9.11 9.46 -2.47
CA GLY A 121 -10.35 8.72 -2.44
C GLY A 121 -10.90 8.56 -1.03
N HIS A 122 -10.39 7.57 -0.30
CA HIS A 122 -10.68 7.42 1.12
C HIS A 122 -10.19 8.65 1.89
N THR A 123 -8.98 9.12 1.57
CA THR A 123 -8.50 10.45 1.96
C THR A 123 -7.99 11.24 0.75
N PRO A 124 -7.89 12.59 0.85
CA PRO A 124 -7.19 13.38 -0.17
C PRO A 124 -5.69 13.06 -0.31
N GLN A 125 -5.12 12.27 0.60
CA GLN A 125 -3.71 11.92 0.70
C GLN A 125 -3.41 10.53 0.13
N ASP A 126 -4.42 9.81 -0.35
CA ASP A 126 -4.23 8.41 -0.73
C ASP A 126 -3.25 8.22 -1.87
N VAL A 127 -2.36 7.24 -1.70
CA VAL A 127 -1.39 6.75 -2.66
C VAL A 127 -1.64 5.28 -2.90
N THR A 128 -1.64 4.87 -4.16
CA THR A 128 -1.60 3.47 -4.56
C THR A 128 -0.18 3.10 -4.97
N THR A 129 0.35 2.02 -4.41
CA THR A 129 1.61 1.41 -4.88
C THR A 129 1.27 0.34 -5.91
N LEU A 130 1.56 0.61 -7.19
CA LEU A 130 1.47 -0.37 -8.26
C LEU A 130 2.77 -1.17 -8.36
N VAL A 131 2.63 -2.49 -8.41
CA VAL A 131 3.76 -3.42 -8.43
C VAL A 131 3.58 -4.42 -9.57
N GLY A 132 4.51 -4.41 -10.52
CA GLY A 132 4.59 -5.39 -11.60
C GLY A 132 5.33 -6.65 -11.15
N THR A 133 4.58 -7.73 -10.99
CA THR A 133 5.10 -9.09 -10.71
C THR A 133 5.05 -9.93 -12.00
N PRO A 134 5.70 -11.12 -12.05
CA PRO A 134 5.64 -11.99 -13.22
C PRO A 134 4.21 -12.34 -13.67
N ASP A 135 3.29 -12.52 -12.71
CA ASP A 135 1.94 -13.01 -12.97
C ASP A 135 0.88 -11.90 -12.93
N ASP A 136 1.13 -10.83 -12.17
CA ASP A 136 0.13 -9.81 -11.84
C ASP A 136 0.68 -8.39 -11.82
N VAL A 137 -0.19 -7.41 -12.10
CA VAL A 137 -0.02 -6.03 -11.66
C VAL A 137 -0.81 -5.85 -10.37
N VAL A 138 -0.10 -5.70 -9.26
CA VAL A 138 -0.68 -5.62 -7.92
C VAL A 138 -0.86 -4.16 -7.51
N ALA A 139 -2.05 -3.78 -7.05
CA ALA A 139 -2.30 -2.48 -6.42
C ALA A 139 -2.40 -2.64 -4.90
N LEU A 140 -1.44 -2.07 -4.17
CA LEU A 140 -1.50 -1.92 -2.71
C LEU A 140 -2.14 -0.56 -2.42
N THR A 141 -3.37 -0.55 -1.89
CA THR A 141 -4.21 0.66 -1.86
C THR A 141 -5.28 0.64 -0.78
N HIS A 142 -5.71 1.83 -0.34
CA HIS A 142 -6.86 1.99 0.54
C HIS A 142 -8.15 2.46 -0.16
N LEU A 143 -8.19 2.47 -1.50
CA LEU A 143 -9.44 2.75 -2.23
C LEU A 143 -10.56 1.74 -1.92
N TRP A 144 -10.20 0.54 -1.46
CA TRP A 144 -11.13 -0.46 -0.93
C TRP A 144 -10.72 -0.86 0.48
N TRP A 145 -11.69 -1.04 1.37
CA TRP A 145 -11.44 -1.67 2.67
C TRP A 145 -11.27 -3.17 2.48
N THR A 146 -12.17 -3.80 1.73
CA THR A 146 -12.14 -5.22 1.38
C THR A 146 -12.61 -5.42 -0.07
N GLY A 147 -12.43 -6.61 -0.62
CA GLY A 147 -13.00 -6.97 -1.93
C GLY A 147 -14.53 -6.98 -1.98
N GLU A 148 -15.20 -7.10 -0.83
CA GLU A 148 -16.68 -7.11 -0.73
C GLU A 148 -17.27 -5.73 -0.39
N GLY A 149 -16.44 -4.75 -0.09
CA GLY A 149 -16.86 -3.39 0.17
C GLY A 149 -16.30 -2.76 1.45
N PRO A 150 -16.94 -1.70 1.96
CA PRO A 150 -18.22 -1.16 1.48
C PRO A 150 -18.12 -0.55 0.07
N ALA A 151 -19.23 -0.59 -0.68
CA ALA A 151 -19.28 0.03 -2.01
C ALA A 151 -19.17 1.56 -1.91
N ASP A 152 -19.91 2.15 -0.98
CA ASP A 152 -19.70 3.54 -0.57
C ASP A 152 -18.81 3.56 0.68
N ASP A 153 -17.63 4.15 0.58
CA ASP A 153 -16.81 4.39 1.76
C ASP A 153 -17.46 5.49 2.63
N PRO A 154 -17.85 5.19 3.89
CA PRO A 154 -18.49 6.16 4.76
C PRO A 154 -17.54 7.28 5.22
N TYR A 155 -16.22 7.11 5.10
CA TYR A 155 -15.19 8.08 5.49
C TYR A 155 -14.63 8.87 4.32
N SER A 156 -14.92 8.46 3.08
CA SER A 156 -14.48 9.22 1.91
C SER A 156 -15.18 10.60 1.84
N PRO A 157 -14.42 11.70 1.68
CA PRO A 157 -14.98 13.04 1.59
C PRO A 157 -15.64 13.33 0.23
N ASP A 158 -15.26 12.59 -0.82
CA ASP A 158 -15.76 12.74 -2.18
C ASP A 158 -15.91 11.36 -2.85
N ARG A 159 -17.15 10.89 -2.91
CA ARG A 159 -17.49 9.57 -3.47
C ARG A 159 -17.24 9.48 -4.98
N ASP A 160 -17.40 10.59 -5.69
CA ASP A 160 -17.17 10.62 -7.14
C ASP A 160 -15.67 10.60 -7.44
N GLU A 161 -14.84 11.24 -6.62
CA GLU A 161 -13.39 11.12 -6.71
C GLU A 161 -12.91 9.71 -6.37
N LEU A 162 -13.39 9.13 -5.27
CA LEU A 162 -13.11 7.73 -4.92
C LEU A 162 -13.46 6.80 -6.09
N ARG A 163 -14.64 6.97 -6.70
CA ARG A 163 -15.06 6.17 -7.84
C ARG A 163 -14.14 6.32 -9.05
N ARG A 164 -13.75 7.56 -9.39
CA ARG A 164 -12.78 7.83 -10.47
C ARG A 164 -11.46 7.12 -10.23
N GLN A 165 -10.94 7.15 -9.00
CA GLN A 165 -9.66 6.50 -8.69
C GLN A 165 -9.76 4.98 -8.68
N ARG A 166 -10.86 4.41 -8.20
CA ARG A 166 -11.13 2.97 -8.29
C ARG A 166 -11.18 2.52 -9.75
N GLU A 167 -11.92 3.23 -10.60
CA GLU A 167 -11.95 2.97 -12.05
C GLU A 167 -10.53 3.02 -12.66
N ARG A 168 -9.75 4.07 -12.36
CA ARG A 168 -8.35 4.21 -12.81
C ARG A 168 -7.48 3.04 -12.36
N VAL A 169 -7.58 2.59 -11.10
CA VAL A 169 -6.76 1.48 -10.59
C VAL A 169 -7.20 0.15 -11.19
N LEU A 170 -8.50 -0.06 -11.40
CA LEU A 170 -9.05 -1.27 -12.03
C LEU A 170 -8.66 -1.41 -13.51
N GLU A 171 -8.34 -0.32 -14.21
CA GLU A 171 -7.77 -0.37 -15.56
C GLU A 171 -6.31 -0.86 -15.59
N LEU A 172 -5.61 -0.79 -14.46
CA LEU A 172 -4.17 -1.06 -14.36
C LEU A 172 -3.87 -2.38 -13.64
N ALA A 173 -4.62 -2.70 -12.59
CA ALA A 173 -4.31 -3.80 -11.68
C ALA A 173 -5.10 -5.07 -12.00
N THR A 174 -4.40 -6.22 -11.92
CA THR A 174 -5.00 -7.56 -12.02
C THR A 174 -5.24 -8.21 -10.65
N LEU A 175 -4.60 -7.68 -9.61
CA LEU A 175 -4.77 -8.05 -8.21
C LEU A 175 -4.79 -6.79 -7.34
N VAL A 176 -5.73 -6.69 -6.42
CA VAL A 176 -5.82 -5.59 -5.46
C VAL A 176 -5.57 -6.12 -4.05
N VAL A 177 -4.69 -5.47 -3.31
CA VAL A 177 -4.50 -5.66 -1.88
C VAL A 177 -5.18 -4.47 -1.18
N PRO A 178 -6.36 -4.68 -0.59
CA PRO A 178 -7.13 -3.60 0.02
C PRO A 178 -6.59 -3.25 1.40
N GLY A 179 -7.02 -2.11 1.95
CA GLY A 179 -6.48 -1.62 3.22
C GLY A 179 -6.89 -2.43 4.47
N HIS A 180 -7.99 -3.20 4.42
CA HIS A 180 -8.52 -3.94 5.58
C HIS A 180 -8.99 -5.35 5.25
N GLY A 181 -8.24 -6.10 4.43
CA GLY A 181 -8.62 -7.48 4.14
C GLY A 181 -7.69 -8.22 3.19
N ALA A 182 -8.11 -9.44 2.84
CA ALA A 182 -7.39 -10.30 1.91
C ALA A 182 -7.31 -9.69 0.50
N PRO A 183 -6.24 -9.99 -0.27
CA PRO A 183 -6.16 -9.65 -1.68
C PRO A 183 -7.32 -10.25 -2.49
N PHE A 184 -7.75 -9.54 -3.52
CA PHE A 184 -8.81 -10.01 -4.41
C PHE A 184 -8.50 -9.69 -5.88
N ARG A 185 -9.00 -10.55 -6.78
CA ARG A 185 -9.00 -10.28 -8.22
C ARG A 185 -10.24 -9.48 -8.59
N PRO A 186 -10.09 -8.32 -9.26
CA PRO A 186 -11.25 -7.56 -9.68
C PRO A 186 -12.19 -8.34 -10.59
N SER A 187 -13.49 -8.07 -10.47
CA SER A 187 -14.54 -8.66 -11.30
C SER A 187 -15.62 -7.62 -11.62
N GLY A 188 -16.64 -8.01 -12.39
CA GLY A 188 -17.80 -7.15 -12.63
C GLY A 188 -18.58 -6.73 -11.38
N ALA A 189 -18.40 -7.46 -10.26
CA ALA A 189 -19.02 -7.16 -8.97
C ALA A 189 -18.15 -6.26 -8.06
N THR A 190 -16.90 -6.00 -8.43
CA THR A 190 -16.02 -5.13 -7.63
C THR A 190 -16.58 -3.71 -7.61
N PRO A 191 -16.75 -3.10 -6.41
CA PRO A 191 -17.21 -1.73 -6.31
C PRO A 191 -16.32 -0.78 -7.10
N ARG A 192 -16.97 0.03 -7.95
CA ARG A 192 -16.33 1.11 -8.70
C ARG A 192 -16.55 2.39 -7.94
#